data_AF-X0Y788-F1
#
_entry.id   AF-X0Y788-F1
#
_cell.length_a   1.000
_cell.length_b   1.000
_cell.length_c   1.000
_cell.angle_alpha   90.00
_cell.angle_beta   90.00
_cell.angle_gamma   90.00
#
_symmetry.space_group_name_H-M   'P 1'
#
loop_
_entity.id
_entity.type
_entity.pdbx_description
1 polymer ?
#
loop_
_entity_poly.entity_id
_entity_poly.type
_entity_poly.pdbx_seq_one_letter_code
_entity_poly.pdbx_strand_id
1 'polypeptide(L)' 'GKNDLKEILLVALLAQGHVLIEGIPGTGKTTLARTFAQAIGGSFKRIQGTPDMLPADILGFY' A
#
# COMPACT_ATOMS: atom_id res chain seq x y z
N GLY A 1 -9.43 -14.53 -11.17
CA GLY A 1 -9.67 -13.49 -10.15
C GLY A 1 -8.39 -13.00 -9.49
N LYS A 2 -7.47 -12.39 -10.24
CA LYS A 2 -6.41 -11.50 -9.72
C LYS A 2 -6.29 -10.20 -10.55
N ASN A 3 -7.14 -10.03 -11.56
CA ASN A 3 -7.19 -8.82 -12.39
C ASN A 3 -7.88 -7.69 -11.60
N ASP A 4 -8.86 -8.04 -10.78
CA ASP A 4 -9.66 -7.10 -9.99
C ASP A 4 -8.82 -6.21 -9.07
N LEU A 5 -7.81 -6.76 -8.38
CA LEU A 5 -7.04 -5.96 -7.41
C LEU A 5 -6.17 -4.91 -8.09
N LYS A 6 -5.63 -5.18 -9.29
CA LYS A 6 -4.85 -4.19 -10.05
C LYS A 6 -5.76 -3.08 -10.58
N GLU A 7 -6.95 -3.45 -11.04
CA GLU A 7 -7.97 -2.51 -11.48
C GLU A 7 -8.45 -1.63 -10.32
N ILE A 8 -8.72 -2.22 -9.15
CA ILE A 8 -9.08 -1.47 -7.94
C ILE A 8 -7.96 -0.51 -7.52
N LEU A 9 -6.69 -0.94 -7.56
CA LEU A 9 -5.54 -0.05 -7.27
C LEU A 9 -5.47 1.12 -8.25
N LEU A 10 -5.72 0.88 -9.54
CA LEU A 10 -5.73 1.91 -10.56
C LEU A 10 -6.92 2.87 -10.39
N VAL A 11 -8.12 2.35 -10.15
CA VAL A 11 -9.33 3.14 -9.90
C VAL A 11 -9.15 4.00 -8.65
N ALA A 12 -8.66 3.42 -7.55
CA ALA A 12 -8.40 4.17 -6.32
C ALA A 12 -7.38 5.28 -6.53
N LEU A 13 -6.30 5.02 -7.29
CA LEU A 13 -5.31 6.05 -7.63
C LEU A 13 -5.96 7.21 -8.40
N LEU A 14 -6.74 6.92 -9.44
CA LEU A 14 -7.41 7.93 -10.27
C LEU A 14 -8.48 8.71 -9.49
N ALA A 15 -9.12 8.06 -8.52
CA ALA A 15 -10.11 8.66 -7.63
C ALA A 15 -9.51 9.36 -6.39
N GLN A 16 -8.17 9.38 -6.25
CA GLN A 16 -7.48 9.86 -5.04
C GLN A 16 -7.93 9.16 -3.74
N GLY A 17 -8.31 7.88 -3.84
CA GLY A 17 -8.76 7.05 -2.73
C GLY A 17 -7.64 6.24 -2.06
N HIS A 18 -8.01 5.51 -1.00
CA HIS A 18 -7.14 4.59 -0.27
C HIS A 18 -7.60 3.14 -0.44
N VAL A 19 -6.65 2.19 -0.41
CA VAL A 19 -6.94 0.76 -0.59
C VAL A 19 -6.43 -0.04 0.61
N LEU A 20 -7.31 -0.88 1.17
CA LEU A 20 -6.97 -1.91 2.13
C LEU A 20 -6.83 -3.26 1.41
N ILE A 21 -5.66 -3.91 1.51
CA ILE A 21 -5.41 -5.20 0.86
C ILE A 21 -5.42 -6.31 1.93
N GLU A 22 -6.49 -7.09 1.97
CA GLU A 22 -6.68 -8.18 2.92
C GLU A 22 -6.27 -9.55 2.35
N GLY A 23 -5.94 -10.48 3.23
CA GLY A 23 -5.70 -11.89 2.88
C GLY A 23 -4.63 -12.55 3.74
N ILE A 24 -4.37 -13.82 3.48
CA ILE A 24 -3.45 -14.66 4.27
C ILE A 24 -2.01 -14.11 4.25
N PRO A 25 -1.23 -14.16 5.34
CA PRO A 25 0.19 -13.82 5.33
C PRO A 25 0.97 -14.57 4.23
N GLY A 26 1.99 -13.92 3.66
CA GLY A 26 2.81 -14.55 2.61
C GLY A 26 2.22 -14.54 1.19
N THR A 27 1.01 -14.01 0.97
CA THR A 27 0.38 -13.96 -0.38
C THR A 27 0.91 -12.87 -1.32
N GLY A 28 2.05 -12.24 -1.00
CA GLY A 28 2.70 -11.27 -1.87
C GLY A 28 2.08 -9.87 -1.89
N LYS A 29 1.25 -9.49 -0.91
CA LYS A 29 0.64 -8.14 -0.80
C LYS A 29 1.64 -7.00 -0.90
N THR A 30 2.75 -7.09 -0.15
CA THR A 30 3.83 -6.11 -0.18
C THR A 30 4.50 -6.04 -1.56
N THR A 31 4.71 -7.21 -2.19
CA THR A 31 5.27 -7.28 -3.54
C THR A 31 4.36 -6.59 -4.53
N LEU A 32 3.05 -6.87 -4.49
CA LEU A 32 2.07 -6.24 -5.37
C LEU A 32 2.09 -4.71 -5.25
N ALA A 33 2.01 -4.17 -4.03
CA ALA A 33 2.01 -2.73 -3.79
C ALA A 33 3.32 -2.07 -4.28
N ARG A 34 4.47 -2.71 -4.04
CA ARG A 34 5.77 -2.23 -4.53
C ARG A 34 5.83 -2.24 -6.07
N THR A 35 5.44 -3.34 -6.70
CA THR A 35 5.48 -3.48 -8.16
C THR A 35 4.49 -2.55 -8.85
N PHE A 36 3.33 -2.29 -8.23
CA PHE A 36 2.34 -1.35 -8.76
C PHE A 36 2.90 0.08 -8.75
N ALA A 37 3.48 0.51 -7.62
CA ALA A 37 4.13 1.82 -7.52
C ALA A 37 5.26 1.99 -8.56
N GLN A 38 6.10 0.96 -8.75
CA GLN A 38 7.15 0.98 -9.78
C GLN A 38 6.56 1.07 -11.21
N ALA A 39 5.50 0.31 -11.50
CA ALA A 39 4.89 0.29 -12.82
C ALA A 39 4.26 1.63 -13.24
N ILE A 40 3.78 2.43 -12.28
CA ILE A 40 3.22 3.76 -12.52
C ILE A 40 4.26 4.89 -12.38
N GLY A 41 5.53 4.57 -12.17
CA GLY A 41 6.60 5.57 -11.94
C GLY A 41 6.50 6.30 -10.59
N GLY A 42 5.78 5.74 -9.61
CA GLY A 42 5.60 6.30 -8.28
C GLY A 42 6.65 5.84 -7.26
N SER A 43 6.57 6.38 -6.05
CA SER A 43 7.41 5.97 -4.92
C SER A 43 6.70 4.96 -4.02
N PHE A 44 7.43 3.96 -3.52
CA PHE A 44 6.93 3.02 -2.52
C PHE A 44 7.64 3.24 -1.18
N LYS A 45 6.86 3.52 -0.12
CA LYS A 45 7.33 3.54 1.26
C LYS A 45 6.48 2.57 2.08
N ARG A 46 7.12 1.82 2.97
CA ARG A 46 6.46 0.85 3.86
C ARG A 46 6.70 1.25 5.30
N ILE A 47 5.63 1.35 6.07
CA ILE A 47 5.66 1.46 7.53
C ILE A 47 5.13 0.14 8.08
N GLN A 48 5.90 -0.52 8.93
CA GLN A 48 5.45 -1.72 9.61
C GLN A 48 4.76 -1.29 10.90
N GLY A 49 3.45 -1.50 11.01
CA GLY A 49 2.75 -1.28 12.27
C GLY A 49 3.29 -2.21 13.34
N THR A 50 3.60 -1.64 14.51
CA THR A 50 3.97 -2.33 15.74
C THR A 50 3.05 -1.83 16.86
N PRO A 51 2.82 -2.62 17.93
CA PRO A 51 1.88 -2.23 18.99
C PRO A 51 2.32 -0.99 19.79
N ASP A 52 3.59 -0.64 19.72
CA ASP A 52 4.25 0.50 20.36
C ASP A 52 4.38 1.74 19.45
N MET A 53 3.95 1.65 18.18
CA MET A 53 4.07 2.76 17.23
C MET A 53 3.26 3.99 17.68
N LEU A 54 3.91 5.14 17.74
CA LEU A 54 3.32 6.43 18.10
C LEU A 54 2.97 7.26 16.85
N PRO A 55 2.02 8.21 16.93
CA PRO A 55 1.74 9.12 15.81
C PRO A 55 2.97 9.91 15.34
N ALA A 56 3.88 10.24 16.26
CA ALA A 56 5.14 10.93 15.95
C ALA A 56 6.06 10.12 15.02
N ASP A 57 5.99 8.78 15.05
CA ASP A 57 6.78 7.93 14.16
C ASP A 57 6.34 8.01 12.69
N ILE A 58 5.12 8.51 12.43
CA ILE A 58 4.57 8.71 11.09
C ILE A 58 4.67 10.18 10.67
N LEU A 59 4.28 11.10 11.56
CA LEU A 59 4.21 12.53 11.26
C LEU A 59 5.58 13.22 11.34
N GLY A 60 6.52 12.65 12.08
CA GLY A 60 7.80 13.27 12.40
C GLY A 60 7.69 14.31 13.53
N PHE A 61 8.83 14.92 13.84
CA PHE A 61 8.92 16.07 14.74
C PHE A 61 9.13 17.32 13.89
N TYR A 62 8.46 18.41 14.27
CA TYR A 62 8.55 19.73 13.63
C TYR A 62 9.84 20.46 14.01
#